data_AF-A0A661VBI3-F1
#
_entry.id   AF-A0A661VBI3-F1
#
_cell.length_a   1.000
_cell.length_b   1.000
_cell.length_c   1.000
_cell.angle_alpha   90.00
_cell.angle_beta   90.00
_cell.angle_gamma   90.00
#
_symmetry.space_group_name_H-M   'P 1'
#
loop_
_entity.id
_entity.type
_entity.pdbx_description
1 polymer ?
#
loop_
_entity_poly.entity_id
_entity_poly.type
_entity_poly.pdbx_seq_one_letter_code
_entity_poly.pdbx_strand_id
1 'polypeptide(L)'
;MVKMSLKIRMEYQRILWERYWKAKGRKEKSKILDEYCSNTGQSRKYAIRRLRAGPRSTEARKRRRIYDTGRVLNCYLNLKSELFKAHF
;
A
#
# COMPACT_ATOMS: atom_id res chain seq x y z
N MET A 1 -15.04 -24.22 -1.80
CA MET A 1 -14.15 -23.05 -1.82
C MET A 1 -12.87 -23.39 -1.06
N VAL A 2 -11.71 -23.39 -1.73
CA VAL A 2 -10.44 -23.79 -1.09
C VAL A 2 -9.91 -22.64 -0.24
N LYS A 3 -9.84 -22.84 1.08
CA LYS A 3 -9.34 -21.84 2.01
C LYS A 3 -7.80 -21.91 2.02
N MET A 4 -7.17 -21.14 1.13
CA MET A 4 -5.70 -21.08 1.03
C MET A 4 -5.08 -20.25 2.16
N SER A 5 -3.85 -20.63 2.56
CA SER A 5 -3.06 -19.81 3.49
C SER A 5 -2.74 -18.44 2.89
N LEU A 6 -2.49 -17.44 3.74
CA LEU A 6 -2.20 -16.07 3.30
C LEU A 6 -1.00 -16.02 2.35
N LYS A 7 0.06 -16.78 2.66
CA LYS A 7 1.31 -16.84 1.88
C LYS A 7 1.06 -17.41 0.48
N ILE A 8 0.34 -18.53 0.38
CA ILE A 8 0.00 -19.15 -0.92
C ILE A 8 -0.83 -18.19 -1.77
N ARG A 9 -1.82 -17.52 -1.17
CA ARG A 9 -2.66 -16.56 -1.88
C ARG A 9 -1.86 -15.34 -2.38
N MET A 10 -0.85 -14.89 -1.64
CA MET A 10 0.04 -13.81 -2.07
C MET A 10 0.90 -14.23 -3.27
N GLU A 11 1.49 -15.43 -3.24
CA GLU A 11 2.29 -15.93 -4.35
C GLU A 11 1.44 -16.15 -5.60
N TYR A 12 0.25 -16.74 -5.44
CA TYR A 12 -0.70 -16.91 -6.53
C TYR A 12 -1.11 -15.57 -7.16
N GLN A 13 -1.35 -14.56 -6.32
CA GLN A 13 -1.63 -13.20 -6.79
C GLN A 13 -0.44 -12.58 -7.56
N ARG A 14 0.80 -12.83 -7.13
CA ARG A 14 2.01 -12.33 -7.79
C ARG A 14 2.16 -12.91 -9.20
N ILE A 15 2.00 -14.22 -9.33
CA ILE A 15 2.07 -14.92 -10.63
C ILE A 15 0.98 -14.42 -11.59
N LEU A 16 -0.26 -14.30 -11.10
CA LEU A 16 -1.36 -13.79 -11.93
C LEU A 16 -1.22 -12.32 -12.28
N TRP A 17 -0.62 -11.51 -11.40
CA TRP A 17 -0.33 -10.13 -11.69
C TRP A 17 0.61 -10.00 -12.90
N GLU A 18 1.69 -10.78 -12.94
CA GLU A 18 2.61 -10.77 -14.08
C GLU A 18 1.91 -11.17 -15.39
N ARG A 19 1.05 -12.21 -15.35
CA ARG A 19 0.23 -12.63 -16.50
C ARG A 19 -0.75 -11.53 -16.92
N TYR A 20 -1.43 -10.90 -15.96
CA TYR A 20 -2.39 -9.83 -16.20
C TYR A 20 -1.73 -8.59 -16.81
N TRP A 21 -0.51 -8.28 -16.38
CA TRP A 21 0.28 -7.16 -16.89
C TRP A 21 0.78 -7.41 -18.32
N LYS A 22 1.23 -8.63 -18.61
CA LYS A 22 1.70 -9.05 -19.96
C LYS A 22 0.56 -9.21 -20.97
N ALA A 23 -0.67 -9.43 -20.52
CA ALA A 23 -1.83 -9.60 -21.40
C ALA A 23 -2.09 -8.33 -22.24
N LYS A 24 -2.19 -8.49 -23.56
CA LYS A 24 -2.37 -7.37 -24.51
C LYS A 24 -3.85 -7.01 -24.65
N GLY A 25 -4.74 -8.01 -24.57
CA GLY A 25 -6.17 -7.84 -24.85
C GLY A 25 -7.09 -7.82 -23.62
N ARG A 26 -8.28 -7.21 -23.76
CA ARG A 26 -9.35 -7.29 -22.75
C ARG A 26 -9.84 -8.73 -22.53
N LYS A 27 -9.93 -9.53 -23.59
CA LYS A 27 -10.37 -10.94 -23.51
C LYS A 27 -9.40 -11.79 -22.68
N GLU A 28 -8.10 -11.63 -22.88
CA GLU A 28 -7.06 -12.31 -22.10
C GLU A 28 -7.12 -11.91 -20.62
N LYS A 29 -7.22 -10.60 -20.34
CA LYS A 29 -7.38 -10.09 -18.97
C LYS A 29 -8.64 -10.63 -18.31
N SER A 30 -9.74 -10.77 -19.05
CA SER A 30 -10.98 -11.36 -18.53
C SER A 30 -10.79 -12.80 -18.10
N LYS A 31 -10.13 -13.63 -18.93
CA LYS A 31 -9.84 -15.04 -18.60
C LYS A 31 -9.01 -15.17 -17.32
N ILE A 32 -8.00 -14.33 -17.15
CA ILE A 32 -7.16 -14.28 -15.95
C ILE A 32 -7.98 -13.91 -14.70
N LEU A 33 -8.92 -12.96 -14.85
CA LEU A 33 -9.83 -12.58 -13.76
C LEU A 33 -10.81 -13.70 -13.41
N ASP A 34 -11.33 -14.41 -14.41
CA ASP A 34 -12.24 -15.56 -14.22
C ASP A 34 -11.52 -16.68 -13.46
N GLU A 35 -10.29 -17.02 -13.86
CA GLU A 35 -9.42 -17.97 -13.18
C GLU A 35 -9.21 -17.59 -11.69
N TYR A 36 -8.86 -16.33 -11.42
CA TYR A 36 -8.66 -15.85 -10.06
C TYR A 36 -9.92 -15.97 -9.19
N CYS A 37 -11.08 -15.59 -9.74
CA CYS A 37 -12.35 -15.63 -9.02
C CYS A 37 -12.76 -17.07 -8.71
N SER A 38 -12.63 -17.99 -9.67
CA SER A 38 -12.94 -19.41 -9.47
C SER A 38 -12.04 -20.06 -8.40
N ASN A 39 -10.74 -19.72 -8.38
CA ASN A 39 -9.81 -20.32 -7.44
C ASN A 39 -9.91 -19.73 -6.02
N THR A 40 -10.12 -18.42 -5.89
CA THR A 40 -10.12 -17.73 -4.59
C THR A 40 -11.51 -17.48 -4.01
N GLY A 41 -12.58 -17.63 -4.80
CA GLY A 41 -13.95 -17.28 -4.42
C GLY A 41 -14.18 -15.78 -4.19
N GLN A 42 -13.21 -14.92 -4.55
CA GLN A 42 -13.34 -13.48 -4.36
C GLN A 42 -14.10 -12.84 -5.52
N SER A 43 -14.76 -11.71 -5.23
CA SER A 43 -15.51 -10.98 -6.25
C SER A 43 -14.59 -10.44 -7.35
N ARG A 44 -15.13 -10.37 -8.56
CA ARG A 44 -14.43 -9.79 -9.73
C ARG A 44 -13.93 -8.37 -9.47
N LYS A 45 -14.74 -7.56 -8.78
CA LYS A 45 -14.35 -6.20 -8.35
C LYS A 45 -13.07 -6.22 -7.52
N TYR A 46 -12.96 -7.17 -6.58
CA TYR A 46 -11.77 -7.32 -5.75
C TYR A 46 -10.56 -7.78 -6.58
N ALA A 47 -10.75 -8.77 -7.47
CA ALA A 47 -9.71 -9.28 -8.36
C ALA A 47 -9.10 -8.17 -9.24
N ILE A 48 -9.96 -7.37 -9.90
CA ILE A 48 -9.53 -6.24 -10.74
C ILE A 48 -8.73 -5.24 -9.93
N ARG A 49 -9.24 -4.83 -8.76
CA ARG A 49 -8.56 -3.86 -7.90
C ARG A 49 -7.17 -4.34 -7.50
N ARG A 50 -7.04 -5.62 -7.15
CA ARG A 50 -5.76 -6.19 -6.71
C ARG A 50 -4.76 -6.36 -7.85
N LEU A 51 -5.19 -6.92 -8.98
CA LEU A 51 -4.31 -7.12 -10.14
C LEU A 51 -3.93 -5.81 -10.84
N ARG A 52 -4.73 -4.74 -10.72
CA ARG A 52 -4.31 -3.41 -11.20
C ARG A 52 -3.32 -2.72 -10.26
N ALA A 53 -3.46 -2.91 -8.94
CA ALA A 53 -2.59 -2.25 -7.95
C ALA A 53 -1.17 -2.82 -7.94
N GLY A 54 -0.99 -4.06 -8.41
CA GLY A 54 0.30 -4.73 -8.41
C GLY A 54 0.72 -5.32 -7.06
N PRO A 55 1.89 -5.98 -7.02
CA PRO A 55 2.46 -6.49 -5.79
C PRO A 55 2.66 -5.33 -4.82
N ARG A 56 2.31 -5.54 -3.56
CA ARG A 56 2.56 -4.52 -2.53
C ARG A 56 4.07 -4.41 -2.33
N SER A 57 4.57 -3.19 -2.35
CA SER A 57 5.89 -2.86 -1.84
C SER A 57 5.96 -3.34 -0.38
N THR A 58 7.04 -4.02 0.00
CA THR A 58 7.30 -4.38 1.39
C THR A 58 7.75 -3.15 2.18
N GLU A 59 8.17 -2.10 1.48
CA GLU A 59 8.56 -0.83 2.03
C GLU A 59 7.34 -0.12 2.62
N ALA A 60 7.40 0.14 3.94
CA ALA A 60 6.43 0.98 4.60
C ALA A 60 6.45 2.37 3.95
N ARG A 61 5.30 2.80 3.41
CA ARG A 61 5.13 4.15 2.87
C ARG A 61 5.40 5.15 3.99
N LYS A 62 6.57 5.80 3.96
CA LYS A 62 6.91 6.86 4.92
C LYS A 62 5.90 8.00 4.75
N ARG A 63 5.11 8.24 5.79
CA ARG A 63 4.23 9.43 5.82
C ARG A 63 5.12 10.66 5.84
N ARG A 64 4.84 11.62 4.95
CA ARG A 64 5.55 12.91 4.93
C ARG A 64 5.25 13.61 6.26
N ARG A 65 6.29 13.93 7.03
CA ARG A 65 6.14 14.75 8.23
C ARG A 65 5.79 16.17 7.78
N ILE A 66 4.67 16.70 8.27
CA ILE A 66 4.17 18.05 7.92
C ILE A 66 4.89 19.12 8.74
N TYR A 67 5.24 18.81 9.99
CA TYR A 67 5.95 19.73 10.87
C TYR A 67 7.45 19.47 10.83
N ASP A 68 8.20 20.54 10.61
CA ASP A 68 9.65 20.55 10.82
C ASP A 68 9.90 20.65 12.32
N THR A 69 10.20 19.51 12.92
CA THR A 69 10.44 19.38 14.38
C THR A 69 11.50 20.37 14.89
N GLY A 70 12.42 20.81 14.02
CA GLY A 70 13.45 21.79 14.38
C GLY A 70 12.93 23.21 14.62
N ARG A 71 11.97 23.68 13.81
CA ARG A 71 11.46 25.07 13.90
C ARG A 71 10.58 25.29 15.13
N VAL A 72 9.73 24.31 15.44
CA VAL A 72 8.82 24.35 16.60
C VAL A 72 9.59 24.25 17.91
N LEU A 73 10.61 23.38 17.97
CA LEU A 73 11.46 23.25 19.16
C LEU A 73 12.27 24.54 19.40
N ASN A 74 12.78 25.15 18.34
CA ASN A 74 13.56 26.39 18.42
C ASN A 74 12.69 27.56 18.90
N CYS A 75 11.45 27.70 18.40
CA CYS A 75 10.49 28.69 18.92
C CYS A 75 10.21 28.48 20.42
N TYR A 76 9.97 27.25 20.86
CA TYR A 76 9.72 26.95 22.27
C TYR A 76 10.93 27.27 23.17
N LEU A 77 12.14 26.90 22.73
CA LEU A 77 13.38 27.16 23.47
C LEU A 77 13.67 28.66 23.56
N ASN A 78 13.48 29.41 22.47
CA ASN A 78 13.67 30.86 22.46
C ASN A 78 12.66 31.55 23.39
N LEU A 79 11.37 31.24 23.28
CA LEU A 79 10.33 31.76 24.18
C LEU A 79 10.64 31.45 25.65
N LYS A 80 11.09 30.23 25.95
CA LYS A 80 11.44 29.83 27.32
C LYS A 80 12.66 30.59 27.84
N SER A 81 13.64 30.88 26.98
CA SER A 81 14.82 31.68 27.35
C SER A 81 14.49 33.16 27.57
N GLU A 82 13.56 33.73 26.81
CA GLU A 82 13.09 35.10 26.96
C GLU A 82 12.29 35.28 28.25
N LEU A 83 11.41 34.33 28.56
CA LEU A 83 10.66 34.31 29.82
C LEU A 83 11.56 34.14 31.04
N PHE A 84 12.65 33.37 30.92
CA PHE A 84 13.61 33.18 32.01
C PHE A 84 14.45 34.44 32.27
N LYS A 85 14.76 35.22 31.22
CA LYS A 85 15.47 36.52 31.34
C LYS A 85 14.59 37.65 31.90
N ALA A 86 13.26 37.51 31.82
CA ALA A 86 12.32 38.51 32.34
C ALA A 86 12.01 38.34 33.84
N HIS A 87 12.56 37.30 34.49
CA HIS A 87 12.25 36.90 35.86
C HIS A 87 13.42 37.05 36.86
N PHE A 88 14.56 37.59 36.40
CA PHE A 88 15.73 38.00 37.20
C PHE A 88 16.16 39.40 36.79
#